data_AF-A0A158C1V2-F1
#
_entry.id   AF-A0A158C1V2-F1
#
_cell.length_a   1.000
_cell.length_b   1.000
_cell.length_c   1.000
_cell.angle_alpha   90.00
_cell.angle_beta   90.00
_cell.angle_gamma   90.00
#
_symmetry.space_group_name_H-M   'P 1'
#
loop_
_entity.id
_entity.type
_entity.pdbx_description
1 polymer ?
#
loop_
_entity_poly.entity_id
_entity_poly.type
_entity_poly.pdbx_seq_one_letter_code
_entity_poly.pdbx_strand_id
1 'polypeptide(L)' 'MEQEKDQPVILRIYRLPSGLWGGRLSAGEDDIGELGAFPSTKEVEQAAADTGLYPDRVEIEED' A
#
# COMPACT_ATOMS: atom_id res chain seq x y z
N MET A 1 1.64 -26.19 -16.12
CA MET A 1 1.12 -24.82 -15.94
C MET A 1 1.67 -24.37 -14.61
N GLU A 2 2.89 -23.83 -14.65
CA GLU A 2 3.43 -23.13 -13.49
C GLU A 2 2.50 -21.94 -13.28
N GLN A 3 1.81 -21.95 -12.14
CA GLN A 3 1.00 -20.80 -11.75
C GLN A 3 1.98 -19.64 -11.74
N GLU A 4 1.78 -18.68 -12.65
CA GLU A 4 2.42 -17.38 -12.58
C GLU A 4 2.17 -16.92 -11.14
N LYS A 5 3.24 -16.90 -10.34
CA LYS A 5 3.12 -16.53 -8.93
C LYS A 5 2.75 -15.06 -8.95
N ASP A 6 1.45 -14.75 -8.87
CA ASP A 6 0.98 -13.42 -8.53
C ASP A 6 1.79 -12.99 -7.31
N GLN A 7 2.69 -12.03 -7.53
CA GLN A 7 3.52 -11.53 -6.45
C GLN A 7 2.57 -10.84 -5.47
N PRO A 8 2.65 -11.14 -4.16
CA PRO A 8 1.70 -10.60 -3.21
C PRO A 8 1.74 -9.08 -3.28
N VAL A 9 0.56 -8.47 -3.38
CA VAL A 9 0.45 -7.01 -3.36
C VAL A 9 0.60 -6.56 -1.92
N ILE A 10 1.65 -5.79 -1.65
CA ILE A 10 1.95 -5.24 -0.34
C ILE A 10 1.60 -3.76 -0.34
N LEU A 11 0.77 -3.35 0.61
CA LEU A 11 0.53 -1.95 0.93
C LEU A 11 1.45 -1.54 2.09
N ARG A 12 2.43 -0.70 1.81
CA ARG A 12 3.25 -0.05 2.85
C ARG A 12 2.65 1.29 3.22
N ILE A 13 2.33 1.46 4.48
CA ILE A 13 1.80 2.70 5.05
C ILE A 13 2.90 3.32 5.89
N TYR A 14 3.24 4.58 5.60
CA TYR A 14 4.36 5.27 6.23
C TYR A 14 4.00 6.70 6.60
N ARG A 15 4.73 7.24 7.57
CA ARG A 15 4.52 8.60 8.05
C ARG A 15 5.24 9.59 7.13
N LEU A 16 4.49 10.54 6.58
CA LEU A 16 5.04 11.63 5.79
C LEU A 16 5.62 12.72 6.70
N PRO A 17 6.62 13.50 6.23
CA PRO A 17 7.15 14.65 6.98
C PRO A 17 6.10 15.70 7.36
N SER A 18 4.96 15.73 6.65
CA SER A 18 3.81 16.57 6.96
C SER A 18 3.02 16.13 8.21
N GLY A 19 3.31 14.97 8.78
CA GLY A 19 2.50 14.35 9.82
C GLY A 19 1.20 13.74 9.28
N LEU A 20 1.12 13.48 7.98
CA LEU A 20 0.08 12.66 7.36
C LEU A 20 0.61 11.25 7.10
N TRP A 21 -0.26 10.33 6.70
CA TRP A 21 0.08 8.98 6.29
C TRP A 21 0.10 8.87 4.77
N GLY A 22 1.18 8.33 4.23
CA GLY A 22 1.29 7.93 2.83
C GLY A 22 1.08 6.43 2.69
N GLY A 23 0.75 5.99 1.48
CA GLY A 23 0.67 4.58 1.15
C GLY A 23 1.41 4.28 -0.13
N ARG A 24 2.03 3.10 -0.23
CA ARG A 24 2.69 2.63 -1.44
C ARG A 24 2.31 1.19 -1.70
N LEU A 25 1.89 0.89 -2.91
CA LEU A 25 1.52 -0.43 -3.37
C LEU A 25 2.66 -1.01 -4.21
N SER A 26 3.15 -2.16 -3.80
CA SER A 26 4.22 -2.90 -4.49
C SER A 26 3.82 -4.35 -4.67
N ALA A 27 4.06 -4.92 -5.84
CA ALA A 27 3.96 -6.35 -6.11
C ALA A 27 5.38 -6.92 -6.21
N GLY A 28 5.87 -7.45 -5.09
CA GLY A 28 7.25 -7.91 -4.96
C GLY A 28 8.29 -6.80 -5.15
N GLU A 29 9.04 -6.83 -6.25
CA GLU A 29 10.06 -5.81 -6.55
C GLU A 29 9.53 -4.63 -7.38
N ASP A 30 8.31 -4.77 -7.94
CA ASP A 30 7.68 -3.72 -8.76
C ASP A 30 6.79 -2.80 -7.92
N ASP A 31 7.02 -1.49 -8.03
CA ASP A 31 6.13 -0.46 -7.51
C ASP A 31 4.91 -0.31 -8.44
N ILE A 32 3.71 -0.63 -7.95
CA ILE A 32 2.45 -0.48 -8.68
C ILE A 32 2.00 0.98 -8.67
N GLY A 33 2.18 1.66 -7.53
CA GLY A 33 1.77 3.04 -7.39
C GLY A 33 1.87 3.57 -5.96
N GLU A 34 1.80 4.89 -5.85
CA GLU A 34 1.79 5.59 -4.58
C GLU A 34 0.41 6.21 -4.34
N LEU A 35 -0.08 6.09 -3.11
CA LEU A 35 -1.28 6.72 -2.61
C LEU A 35 -0.92 8.09 -2.04
N GLY A 36 -1.87 9.03 -2.08
CA GLY A 36 -1.68 10.39 -1.58
C GLY A 36 -1.42 10.48 -0.07
N ALA A 37 -1.55 11.70 0.46
CA ALA A 37 -1.39 11.97 1.88
C ALA A 37 -2.75 11.95 2.60
N PHE A 38 -2.89 11.10 3.62
CA PHE A 38 -4.13 10.87 4.34
C PHE A 38 -4.00 11.16 5.85
N PRO A 39 -5.08 11.57 6.53
CA PRO A 39 -5.07 11.83 7.97
C PRO A 39 -4.80 10.59 8.84
N SER A 40 -5.17 9.40 8.37
CA SER A 40 -5.09 8.15 9.13
C SER A 40 -4.66 6.95 8.26
N THR A 41 -4.08 5.92 8.88
CA THR A 41 -3.71 4.66 8.19
C THR A 41 -4.92 3.98 7.55
N LYS A 42 -6.09 4.05 8.20
CA LYS A 42 -7.35 3.51 7.68
C LYS A 42 -7.80 4.17 6.38
N GLU A 43 -7.57 5.48 6.23
CA GLU A 43 -7.88 6.18 4.98
C GLU A 43 -6.92 5.78 3.85
N VAL A 44 -5.68 5.44 4.18
CA VAL A 44 -4.74 4.86 3.20
C VAL A 44 -5.22 3.49 2.71
N GLU A 45 -5.65 2.62 3.62
CA GLU A 45 -6.22 1.31 3.26
C GLU A 45 -7.49 1.45 2.40
N GLN A 46 -8.36 2.38 2.76
CA GLN A 46 -9.57 2.67 1.98
C GLN A 46 -9.21 3.20 0.58
N ALA A 47 -8.23 4.09 0.48
CA ALA A 47 -7.77 4.59 -0.81
C ALA A 47 -7.19 3.47 -1.69
N ALA A 48 -6.45 2.51 -1.11
CA ALA A 48 -6.01 1.32 -1.84
C ALA A 48 -7.21 0.53 -2.37
N ALA A 49 -8.20 0.23 -1.52
CA ALA A 49 -9.40 -0.49 -1.92
C ALA A 49 -10.21 0.26 -3.01
N ASP A 50 -10.27 1.59 -2.96
CA ASP A 50 -10.96 2.43 -3.94
C ASP A 50 -10.28 2.39 -5.32
N THR A 51 -8.97 2.08 -5.39
CA THR A 51 -8.28 1.83 -6.67
C THR A 51 -8.59 0.46 -7.26
N GLY A 52 -9.30 -0.40 -6.53
CA GLY A 52 -9.56 -1.80 -6.89
C GLY A 52 -8.38 -2.75 -6.59
N LEU A 53 -7.33 -2.24 -5.96
CA LEU A 53 -6.20 -3.04 -5.50
C LEU A 53 -6.44 -3.45 -4.05
N TYR A 54 -6.65 -4.74 -3.85
CA TYR A 54 -6.76 -5.34 -2.51
C TYR A 54 -5.39 -5.90 -2.14
N PRO A 55 -4.63 -5.21 -1.25
CA PRO A 55 -3.33 -5.72 -0.83
C PRO A 55 -3.51 -7.02 -0.04
N ASP A 56 -2.69 -8.02 -0.37
CA ASP A 56 -2.58 -9.27 0.39
C ASP A 56 -2.00 -9.04 1.78
N ARG A 57 -1.16 -8.00 1.91
CA ARG A 57 -0.51 -7.64 3.16
C ARG A 57 -0.41 -6.13 3.33
N VAL A 58 -0.72 -5.65 4.52
CA VAL A 58 -0.49 -4.27 4.94
C VAL A 58 0.67 -4.23 5.91
N GLU A 59 1.67 -3.42 5.61
CA GLU A 59 2.81 -3.12 6.48
C GLU A 59 2.72 -1.66 6.90
N ILE A 60 2.66 -1.39 8.20
CA ILE A 60 2.64 -0.02 8.72
C ILE A 60 4.01 0.24 9.34
N GLU A 61 4.72 1.24 8.85
CA GLU A 61 5.95 1.71 9.49
C GLU A 61 5.56 2.43 10.79
N GLU A 62 5.76 1.73 11.90
CA GLU A 62 5.73 2.30 13.25
C GLU A 62 7.15 2.81 13.57
N ASP A 63 7.29 4.12 13.80
CA ASP A 63 8.55 4.79 14.19
C ASP A 63 9.01 4.36 15.60
#